data_AF-A0A8S3QRM3-F1
#
_entry.id   AF-A0A8S3QRM3-F1
#
_cell.length_a   1.000
_cell.length_b   1.000
_cell.length_c   1.000
_cell.angle_alpha   90.00
_cell.angle_beta   90.00
_cell.angle_gamma   90.00
#
_symmetry.space_group_name_H-M   'P 1'
#
loop_
_entity.id
_entity.type
_entity.pdbx_description
1 polymer ?
#
loop_
_entity_poly.entity_id
_entity_poly.type
_entity_poly.pdbx_seq_one_letter_code
_entity_poly.pdbx_strand_id
1 'polypeptide(L)'
;MRFNSKELTHIVEQGVVDKEGILSMKYKPEGRIFKKEETYITRHCKLKGNLLFYYKNKESRTEPLGVLVLERCTIELDDEIDNAFIIVFEGDEPTYHFATRTETERDEWIQALHLSSYECLKMQLQSLREQIQAKTGRDPVSQPPPTETGMAFETQSGNANTNDEPAMEICLSCEDLPNDSSANPPNPFIVIYTINPPQQQTWVQHSHTEVVEKTTSPQFLKTIGFGDSSGIDTNTRIKLTVYHVKERMTGTVST
;
A
#
# COMPACT_ATOMS: atom_id res chain seq x y z
N MET A 1 9.49 -9.55 4.37
CA MET A 1 8.85 -9.77 3.04
C MET A 1 9.95 -10.01 2.00
N ARG A 2 9.76 -10.93 1.05
CA ARG A 2 10.62 -11.07 -0.13
C ARG A 2 10.02 -10.21 -1.23
N PHE A 3 10.72 -9.15 -1.64
CA PHE A 3 10.24 -8.23 -2.67
C PHE A 3 10.77 -8.64 -4.06
N ASN A 4 10.00 -8.35 -5.10
CA ASN A 4 10.42 -8.52 -6.48
C ASN A 4 11.26 -7.30 -6.91
N SER A 5 12.57 -7.47 -7.11
CA SER A 5 13.48 -6.36 -7.43
C SER A 5 13.10 -5.63 -8.72
N LYS A 6 12.53 -6.34 -9.71
CA LYS A 6 12.16 -5.78 -11.00
C LYS A 6 10.97 -4.82 -10.92
N GLU A 7 9.96 -5.12 -10.10
CA GLU A 7 8.79 -4.28 -9.90
C GLU A 7 9.14 -2.99 -9.14
N LEU A 8 10.01 -3.10 -8.13
CA LEU A 8 10.49 -1.96 -7.36
C LEU A 8 11.28 -0.98 -8.23
N THR A 9 12.11 -1.48 -9.16
CA THR A 9 12.81 -0.62 -10.11
C THR A 9 11.83 0.14 -11.01
N HIS A 10 10.80 -0.54 -11.53
CA HIS A 10 9.80 0.09 -12.39
C HIS A 10 9.02 1.21 -11.68
N ILE A 11 8.65 0.99 -10.41
CA ILE A 11 7.98 2.01 -9.60
C ILE A 11 8.85 3.25 -9.43
N VAL A 12 10.17 3.13 -9.28
CA VAL A 12 11.06 4.30 -9.14
C VAL A 12 11.30 5.00 -10.47
N GLU A 13 11.30 4.28 -11.58
CA GLU A 13 11.56 4.84 -12.92
C GLU A 13 10.38 5.65 -13.48
N GLN A 14 9.15 5.34 -13.07
CA GLN A 14 7.97 6.07 -13.50
C GLN A 14 7.65 7.23 -12.55
N GLY A 15 7.09 8.33 -13.05
CA GLY A 15 6.56 9.42 -12.21
C GLY A 15 7.59 10.34 -11.55
N VAL A 16 7.11 11.19 -10.64
CA VAL A 16 7.93 12.19 -9.92
C VAL A 16 8.41 11.59 -8.59
N VAL A 17 9.68 11.82 -8.26
CA VAL A 17 10.26 11.45 -6.96
C VAL A 17 9.99 12.59 -5.97
N ASP A 18 9.47 12.25 -4.78
CA ASP A 18 9.09 13.26 -3.78
C ASP A 18 10.32 13.88 -3.11
N LYS A 19 11.34 13.06 -2.81
CA LYS A 19 12.65 13.53 -2.35
C LYS A 19 13.75 12.53 -2.70
N GLU A 20 14.91 13.00 -3.13
CA GLU A 20 16.11 12.18 -3.29
C GLU A 20 17.34 12.85 -2.67
N GLY A 21 18.30 12.03 -2.25
CA GLY A 21 19.51 12.55 -1.62
C GLY A 21 20.37 11.46 -1.00
N ILE A 22 21.47 11.89 -0.37
CA ILE A 22 22.42 10.99 0.27
C ILE A 22 22.13 10.96 1.76
N LEU A 23 21.90 9.76 2.31
CA LEU A 23 21.75 9.54 3.75
C LEU A 23 22.84 8.59 4.25
N SER A 24 23.37 8.85 5.43
CA SER A 24 24.20 7.90 6.17
C SER A 24 23.27 6.98 6.95
N MET A 25 23.23 5.69 6.61
CA MET A 25 22.33 4.71 7.22
C MET A 25 23.12 3.79 8.15
N LYS A 26 22.63 3.58 9.37
CA LYS A 26 23.26 2.66 10.34
C LYS A 26 23.16 1.23 9.83
N TYR A 27 24.30 0.58 9.64
CA TYR A 27 24.38 -0.79 9.16
C TYR A 27 24.72 -1.74 10.31
N LYS A 28 23.80 -2.65 10.63
CA LYS A 28 24.06 -3.80 11.49
C LYS A 28 24.37 -5.03 10.62
N PRO A 29 25.62 -5.54 10.58
CA PRO A 29 25.89 -6.78 9.88
C PRO A 29 25.20 -7.94 10.62
N GLU A 30 24.13 -8.49 10.05
CA GLU A 30 23.53 -9.71 10.57
C GLU A 30 24.53 -10.89 10.47
N GLY A 31 24.73 -11.62 11.57
CA GLY A 31 25.32 -12.95 11.53
C GLY A 31 26.84 -13.10 11.75
N ARG A 32 27.52 -12.25 12.53
CA ARG A 32 28.90 -12.55 12.98
C ARG A 32 29.06 -12.52 14.50
N ILE A 33 29.76 -13.54 15.00
CA ILE A 33 30.10 -13.83 16.41
C ILE A 33 30.97 -12.72 17.06
N PHE A 34 31.47 -11.78 16.27
CA PHE A 34 32.22 -10.62 16.74
C PHE A 34 31.37 -9.37 16.55
N LYS A 35 31.02 -8.71 17.66
CA LYS A 35 30.47 -7.34 17.69
C LYS A 35 31.43 -6.43 16.92
N LYS A 36 31.22 -6.27 15.62
CA LYS A 36 31.83 -5.18 14.85
C LYS A 36 31.04 -3.92 15.20
N GLU A 37 31.75 -2.83 15.48
CA GLU A 37 31.15 -1.54 15.80
C GLU A 37 30.10 -1.16 14.75
N GLU A 38 28.95 -0.70 15.21
CA GLU A 38 27.89 -0.19 14.36
C GLU A 38 28.47 0.95 13.51
N THR A 39 28.40 0.83 12.19
CA THR A 39 28.99 1.84 11.28
C THR A 39 27.90 2.44 10.42
N TYR A 40 27.90 3.77 10.29
CA TYR A 40 27.06 4.47 9.34
C TYR A 40 27.66 4.36 7.94
N ILE A 41 26.86 3.88 6.99
CA ILE A 41 27.29 3.74 5.60
C ILE A 41 26.43 4.65 4.73
N THR A 42 27.08 5.39 3.85
CA THR A 42 26.41 6.25 2.89
C THR A 42 25.56 5.44 1.91
N ARG A 43 24.32 5.88 1.72
CA ARG A 43 23.33 5.35 0.79
C ARG A 43 22.73 6.49 -0.01
N HIS A 44 22.45 6.23 -1.28
CA HIS A 44 21.59 7.11 -2.05
C HIS A 44 20.15 6.68 -1.77
N CYS A 45 19.30 7.61 -1.33
CA CYS A 45 17.93 7.33 -0.94
C CYS A 45 16.96 8.07 -1.85
N LYS A 46 15.84 7.44 -2.18
CA LYS A 46 14.75 8.00 -2.97
C LYS A 46 13.43 7.71 -2.29
N LEU A 47 12.65 8.74 -2.00
CA LEU A 47 11.30 8.65 -1.46
C LEU A 47 10.30 8.85 -2.60
N LYS A 48 9.36 7.91 -2.72
CA LYS A 48 8.25 8.02 -3.65
C LYS A 48 6.99 7.42 -3.03
N GLY A 49 5.95 8.23 -2.85
CA GLY A 49 4.80 7.87 -2.04
C GLY A 49 5.26 7.42 -0.66
N ASN A 50 4.72 6.31 -0.17
CA ASN A 50 5.10 5.69 1.09
C ASN A 50 6.30 4.71 0.97
N LEU A 51 7.10 4.80 -0.09
CA LEU A 51 8.24 3.88 -0.32
C LEU A 51 9.56 4.64 -0.27
N LEU A 52 10.44 4.25 0.66
CA LEU A 52 11.81 4.75 0.76
C LEU A 52 12.80 3.70 0.24
N PHE A 53 13.35 3.95 -0.94
CA PHE A 53 14.36 3.12 -1.58
C PHE A 53 15.74 3.56 -1.17
N TYR A 54 16.65 2.61 -0.91
CA TYR A 54 18.06 2.92 -0.67
C TYR A 54 18.97 2.07 -1.55
N TYR A 55 20.01 2.70 -2.08
CA TYR A 55 20.92 2.13 -3.08
C TYR A 55 22.35 2.10 -2.56
N LYS A 56 23.15 1.16 -3.08
CA LYS A 56 24.56 1.03 -2.72
C LYS A 56 25.40 2.25 -3.13
N ASN A 57 25.09 2.87 -4.28
CA ASN A 57 25.77 4.05 -4.80
C ASN A 57 24.87 4.84 -5.78
N LYS A 58 25.22 6.10 -6.06
CA LYS A 58 24.48 7.00 -6.98
C LYS A 58 24.43 6.48 -8.42
N GLU A 59 25.40 5.63 -8.79
CA GLU A 59 25.56 5.07 -10.14
C GLU A 59 24.78 3.76 -10.36
N SER A 60 24.27 3.10 -9.30
CA SER A 60 23.41 1.92 -9.44
C SER A 60 22.01 2.37 -9.87
N ARG A 61 21.83 2.63 -11.17
CA ARG A 61 20.52 2.92 -11.76
C ARG A 61 19.61 1.70 -11.88
N THR A 62 20.08 0.49 -11.56
CA THR A 62 19.39 -0.73 -11.97
C THR A 62 18.55 -1.39 -10.88
N GLU A 63 18.99 -1.50 -9.62
CA GLU A 63 18.18 -2.14 -8.56
C GLU A 63 18.44 -1.54 -7.17
N PRO A 64 17.38 -1.28 -6.36
CA PRO A 64 17.53 -0.84 -4.98
C PRO A 64 18.13 -1.96 -4.12
N LEU A 65 18.98 -1.58 -3.16
CA LEU A 65 19.51 -2.53 -2.15
C LEU A 65 18.40 -3.00 -1.21
N GLY A 66 17.42 -2.13 -0.96
CA GLY A 66 16.19 -2.44 -0.26
C GLY A 66 15.19 -1.30 -0.34
N VAL A 67 13.98 -1.58 0.17
CA VAL A 67 12.87 -0.65 0.26
C VAL A 67 12.30 -0.71 1.67
N LEU A 68 11.99 0.45 2.24
CA LEU A 68 11.21 0.59 3.46
C LEU A 68 9.81 1.07 3.08
N VAL A 69 8.79 0.37 3.57
CA VAL A 69 7.38 0.77 3.39
C VAL A 69 7.00 1.60 4.61
N LEU A 70 6.81 2.90 4.43
CA LEU A 70 6.60 3.90 5.49
C LEU A 70 5.16 3.91 5.99
N GLU A 71 4.66 2.73 6.36
CA GLU A 71 3.35 2.56 7.00
C GLU A 71 3.56 2.19 8.47
N ARG A 72 2.77 2.81 9.36
CA ARG A 72 2.83 2.55 10.81
C ARG A 72 4.24 2.75 11.39
N CYS A 73 4.94 3.77 10.88
CA CYS A 73 6.19 4.23 11.46
C CYS A 73 6.03 5.61 12.10
N THR A 74 6.86 5.87 13.10
CA THR A 74 7.09 7.19 13.67
C THR A 74 8.52 7.63 13.35
N ILE A 75 8.71 8.94 13.19
CA ILE A 75 10.02 9.53 12.95
C ILE A 75 10.45 10.24 14.22
N GLU A 76 11.54 9.77 14.81
CA GLU A 76 12.12 10.33 16.04
C GLU A 76 13.45 11.02 15.72
N LEU A 77 13.81 12.04 16.49
CA LEU A 77 15.15 12.61 16.43
C LEU A 77 16.13 11.69 17.16
N ASP A 78 17.35 11.56 16.64
CA ASP A 78 18.40 10.80 17.30
C ASP A 78 19.21 11.74 18.20
N ASP A 79 19.13 11.53 19.51
CA ASP A 79 19.82 12.36 20.52
C ASP A 79 21.33 12.05 20.60
N GLU A 80 21.79 10.92 20.04
CA GLU A 80 23.18 10.50 20.11
C GLU A 80 24.03 11.05 18.97
N ILE A 81 23.40 11.40 17.84
CA ILE A 81 24.09 11.77 16.59
C ILE A 81 23.53 13.07 16.03
N ASP A 82 24.42 14.03 15.79
CA ASP A 82 24.06 15.29 15.15
C ASP A 82 23.43 15.07 13.77
N ASN A 83 22.36 15.82 13.49
CA ASN A 83 21.64 15.79 12.21
C ASN A 83 21.09 14.40 11.85
N ALA A 84 20.70 13.60 12.85
CA ALA A 84 20.16 12.26 12.65
C ALA A 84 18.70 12.11 13.09
N PHE A 85 18.06 11.07 12.55
CA PHE A 85 16.69 10.68 12.83
C PHE A 85 16.54 9.15 12.75
N ILE A 86 15.49 8.64 13.39
CA ILE A 86 15.20 7.23 13.53
C ILE A 86 13.79 6.97 12.97
N ILE A 87 13.67 5.97 12.10
CA ILE A 87 12.39 5.43 11.68
C ILE A 87 12.07 4.25 12.59
N VAL A 88 11.02 4.39 13.40
CA VAL A 88 10.56 3.39 14.36
C VAL A 88 9.24 2.81 13.88
N PHE A 89 9.24 1.52 13.56
CA PHE A 89 8.05 0.79 13.14
C PHE A 89 7.28 0.24 14.35
N GLU A 90 5.95 0.25 14.28
CA GLU A 90 5.12 -0.40 15.30
C GLU A 90 5.38 -1.91 15.36
N GLY A 91 5.57 -2.45 16.57
CA GLY A 91 5.81 -3.87 16.81
C GLY A 91 7.28 -4.21 17.11
N ASP A 92 7.68 -5.46 16.88
CA ASP A 92 9.06 -5.94 17.06
C ASP A 92 9.86 -5.86 15.75
N GLU A 93 9.57 -4.84 14.93
CA GLU A 93 10.27 -4.58 13.67
C GLU A 93 11.57 -3.79 13.91
N PRO A 94 12.59 -3.97 13.06
CA PRO A 94 13.86 -3.26 13.22
C PRO A 94 13.67 -1.75 13.04
N THR A 95 14.32 -0.96 13.90
CA THR A 95 14.44 0.49 13.71
C THR A 95 15.57 0.81 12.72
N TYR A 96 15.40 1.92 12.00
CA TYR A 96 16.37 2.36 11.01
C TYR A 96 16.87 3.76 11.34
N HIS A 97 18.18 3.89 11.56
CA HIS A 97 18.79 5.17 11.88
C HIS A 97 19.43 5.78 10.63
N PHE A 98 19.21 7.07 10.45
CA PHE A 98 19.73 7.86 9.34
C PHE A 98 20.36 9.15 9.86
N ALA A 99 21.41 9.61 9.19
CA ALA A 99 22.05 10.89 9.44
C ALA A 99 22.27 11.65 8.13
N THR A 100 22.16 12.96 8.18
CA THR A 100 22.40 13.89 7.06
C THR A 100 23.68 14.68 7.27
N ARG A 101 24.03 15.58 6.32
CA ARG A 101 25.21 16.44 6.47
C ARG A 101 24.92 17.71 7.27
N THR A 102 23.67 18.15 7.23
CA THR A 102 23.22 19.40 7.85
C THR A 102 21.87 19.20 8.52
N GLU A 103 21.60 20.03 9.52
CA GLU A 103 20.31 20.08 10.20
C GLU A 103 19.16 20.35 9.23
N THR A 104 19.37 21.27 8.28
CA THR A 104 18.38 21.59 7.24
C THR A 104 18.04 20.36 6.40
N GLU A 105 19.03 19.59 5.95
CA GLU A 105 18.77 18.35 5.22
C GLU A 105 17.99 17.34 6.07
N ARG A 106 18.30 17.22 7.38
CA ARG A 106 17.59 16.34 8.31
C ARG A 106 16.11 16.71 8.35
N ASP A 107 15.83 17.99 8.58
CA ASP A 107 14.46 18.49 8.75
C ASP A 107 13.64 18.35 7.47
N GLU A 108 14.24 18.63 6.31
CA GLU A 108 13.58 18.39 5.02
C GLU A 108 13.27 16.90 4.79
N TRP A 109 14.16 15.99 5.21
CA TRP A 109 13.90 14.55 5.13
C TRP A 109 12.78 14.12 6.08
N ILE A 110 12.81 14.56 7.34
CA ILE A 110 11.74 14.29 8.32
C ILE A 110 10.40 14.80 7.79
N GLN A 111 10.36 16.02 7.23
CA GLN A 111 9.16 16.59 6.65
C GLN A 111 8.62 15.73 5.49
N ALA A 112 9.49 15.33 4.56
CA ALA A 112 9.08 14.49 3.44
C ALA A 112 8.57 13.12 3.90
N LEU A 113 9.19 12.52 4.92
CA LEU A 113 8.76 11.26 5.51
C LEU A 113 7.39 11.40 6.20
N HIS A 114 7.13 12.48 6.93
CA HIS A 114 5.80 12.71 7.50
C HIS A 114 4.72 12.86 6.43
N LEU A 115 5.01 13.54 5.33
CA LEU A 115 4.08 13.71 4.21
C LEU A 115 3.84 12.41 3.43
N SER A 116 4.73 11.43 3.53
CA SER A 116 4.60 10.13 2.86
C SER A 116 3.58 9.19 3.52
N SER A 117 3.17 9.46 4.76
CA SER A 117 2.23 8.62 5.50
C SER A 117 0.80 8.80 5.02
N TYR A 118 0.07 7.68 4.89
CA TYR A 118 -1.36 7.69 4.60
C TYR A 118 -2.17 8.51 5.61
N GLU A 119 -1.76 8.53 6.89
CA GLU A 119 -2.45 9.31 7.93
C GLU A 119 -2.36 10.82 7.65
N CYS A 120 -1.25 11.31 7.08
CA CYS A 120 -1.14 12.71 6.67
C CYS A 120 -2.14 13.03 5.55
N LEU A 121 -2.21 12.17 4.52
CA LEU A 121 -3.17 12.33 3.43
C LEU A 121 -4.62 12.29 3.93
N LYS A 122 -4.92 11.38 4.87
CA LYS A 122 -6.24 11.26 5.50
C LYS A 122 -6.62 12.51 6.31
N MET A 123 -5.70 13.05 7.11
CA MET A 123 -5.92 14.29 7.85
C MET A 123 -6.11 15.49 6.92
N GLN A 124 -5.32 15.58 5.84
CA GLN A 124 -5.48 16.64 4.84
C GLN A 124 -6.84 16.53 4.14
N LEU A 125 -7.26 15.32 3.75
CA LEU A 125 -8.57 15.07 3.19
C LEU A 125 -9.69 15.51 4.16
N GLN A 126 -9.58 15.15 5.44
CA GLN A 126 -10.54 15.54 6.46
C GLN A 126 -10.62 17.07 6.61
N SER A 127 -9.47 17.75 6.71
CA SER A 127 -9.43 19.21 6.80
C SER A 127 -10.04 19.89 5.57
N LEU A 128 -9.77 19.37 4.37
CA LEU A 128 -10.37 19.88 3.13
C LEU A 128 -11.88 19.67 3.09
N ARG A 129 -12.38 18.51 3.54
CA ARG A 129 -13.82 18.23 3.65
C ARG A 129 -14.49 19.22 4.59
N GLU A 130 -13.90 19.48 5.75
CA GLU A 130 -14.42 20.46 6.72
C GLU A 130 -14.43 21.89 6.14
N GLN A 131 -13.37 22.29 5.44
CA GLN A 131 -13.31 23.60 4.78
C GLN A 131 -14.37 23.75 3.69
N ILE A 132 -14.65 22.69 2.92
CA ILE A 132 -15.68 22.72 1.89
C ILE A 132 -17.06 22.75 2.56
N GLN A 133 -17.33 21.89 3.52
CA GLN A 133 -18.58 21.87 4.31
C GLN A 133 -18.88 23.23 4.93
N ALA A 134 -17.87 23.90 5.50
CA ALA A 134 -18.03 25.23 6.09
C ALA A 134 -18.42 26.30 5.06
N LYS A 135 -17.94 26.18 3.81
CA LYS A 135 -18.23 27.14 2.73
C LYS A 135 -19.52 26.84 1.98
N THR A 136 -19.85 25.58 1.76
CA THR A 136 -20.96 25.15 0.91
C THR A 136 -22.18 24.66 1.70
N GLY A 137 -22.02 24.39 2.99
CA GLY A 137 -23.01 23.74 3.84
C GLY A 137 -23.24 22.25 3.51
N ARG A 138 -22.40 21.64 2.66
CA ARG A 138 -22.56 20.26 2.17
C ARG A 138 -21.23 19.52 2.09
N ASP A 139 -21.24 18.22 2.41
CA ASP A 139 -20.03 17.40 2.38
C ASP A 139 -19.77 17.02 0.92
N PRO A 140 -18.59 17.38 0.37
CA PRO A 140 -18.28 17.13 -1.04
C PRO A 140 -18.26 15.65 -1.43
N VAL A 141 -18.17 14.74 -0.46
CA VAL A 141 -18.04 13.28 -0.71
C VAL A 141 -19.31 12.51 -0.30
N SER A 142 -20.34 13.18 0.27
CA SER A 142 -21.59 12.51 0.68
C SER A 142 -22.63 12.36 -0.45
N GLN A 143 -22.29 12.67 -1.70
CA GLN A 143 -23.16 12.41 -2.85
C GLN A 143 -22.43 11.60 -3.91
N PRO A 144 -23.04 10.51 -4.46
CA PRO A 144 -22.63 10.03 -5.78
C PRO A 144 -22.74 11.19 -6.78
N PRO A 145 -21.90 11.26 -7.81
CA PRO A 145 -21.95 12.34 -8.79
C PRO A 145 -23.37 12.46 -9.35
N PRO A 146 -23.92 13.68 -9.48
CA PRO A 146 -25.24 13.86 -10.04
C PRO A 146 -25.23 13.28 -11.45
N THR A 147 -25.96 12.18 -11.63
CA THR A 147 -26.12 11.52 -12.91
C THR A 147 -27.08 12.36 -13.74
N GLU A 148 -26.60 13.48 -14.33
CA GLU A 148 -27.41 14.32 -15.22
C GLU A 148 -27.71 13.63 -16.57
N THR A 149 -27.19 12.43 -16.80
CA THR A 149 -27.50 11.61 -17.97
C THR A 149 -28.04 10.27 -17.51
N GLY A 150 -29.37 10.12 -17.59
CA GLY A 150 -30.11 8.93 -17.15
C GLY A 150 -29.72 7.66 -17.90
N MET A 151 -28.64 7.01 -17.46
CA MET A 151 -28.36 5.61 -17.73
C MET A 151 -28.28 4.89 -16.39
N ALA A 152 -29.42 4.39 -15.93
CA ALA A 152 -29.47 3.34 -14.94
C ALA A 152 -28.83 2.08 -15.57
N PHE A 153 -27.64 1.71 -15.14
CA PHE A 153 -27.14 0.36 -15.38
C PHE A 153 -27.84 -0.53 -14.35
N GLU A 154 -28.91 -1.19 -14.77
CA GLU A 154 -29.54 -2.27 -14.01
C GLU A 154 -28.55 -3.45 -13.96
N THR A 155 -27.74 -3.51 -12.91
CA THR A 155 -27.01 -4.72 -12.53
C THR A 155 -28.02 -5.71 -11.96
N GLN A 156 -28.55 -6.60 -12.82
CA GLN A 156 -29.29 -7.77 -12.37
C GLN A 156 -28.40 -8.62 -11.47
N SER A 157 -28.65 -8.57 -10.16
CA SER A 157 -28.23 -9.59 -9.21
C SER A 157 -29.44 -9.93 -8.33
N GLY A 158 -29.61 -11.22 -8.09
CA GLY A 158 -30.91 -11.84 -7.83
C GLY A 158 -31.50 -11.56 -6.45
N ASN A 159 -32.81 -11.78 -6.39
CA ASN A 159 -33.68 -11.71 -5.21
C ASN A 159 -33.02 -12.14 -3.89
N ALA A 160 -32.71 -11.17 -3.05
CA ALA A 160 -32.73 -11.32 -1.59
C ALA A 160 -33.34 -10.03 -1.00
N ASN A 161 -34.49 -10.18 -0.35
CA ASN A 161 -35.14 -9.11 0.40
C ASN A 161 -34.27 -8.70 1.59
N THR A 162 -33.46 -7.66 1.44
CA THR A 162 -32.95 -6.81 2.53
C THR A 162 -32.65 -5.42 1.96
N ASN A 163 -33.20 -4.36 2.58
CA ASN A 163 -32.99 -2.94 2.27
C ASN A 163 -31.54 -2.45 2.51
N ASP A 164 -30.53 -3.31 2.41
CA ASP A 164 -29.14 -2.94 2.63
C ASP A 164 -28.51 -2.57 1.28
N GLU A 165 -28.69 -1.32 0.89
CA GLU A 165 -27.83 -0.72 -0.13
C GLU A 165 -26.40 -0.65 0.44
N PRO A 166 -25.38 -1.19 -0.25
CA PRO A 166 -24.02 -1.18 0.27
C PRO A 166 -23.54 0.25 0.46
N ALA A 167 -23.07 0.58 1.67
CA ALA A 167 -22.50 1.89 2.01
C ALA A 167 -21.30 2.27 1.11
N MET A 168 -20.62 1.27 0.55
CA MET A 168 -19.57 1.45 -0.45
C MET A 168 -19.51 0.25 -1.39
N GLU A 169 -19.22 0.49 -2.66
CA GLU A 169 -18.93 -0.54 -3.66
C GLU A 169 -17.57 -0.30 -4.31
N ILE A 170 -16.87 -1.39 -4.64
CA ILE A 170 -15.63 -1.34 -5.40
C ILE A 170 -15.67 -2.29 -6.60
N CYS A 171 -15.10 -1.82 -7.70
CA CYS A 171 -14.75 -2.64 -8.85
C CYS A 171 -13.23 -2.74 -8.94
N LEU A 172 -12.72 -3.88 -9.36
CA LEU A 172 -11.29 -4.14 -9.38
C LEU A 172 -10.82 -4.46 -10.81
N SER A 173 -9.62 -4.01 -11.13
CA SER A 173 -8.85 -4.43 -12.29
C SER A 173 -7.38 -4.52 -11.89
N CYS A 174 -6.59 -5.24 -12.66
CA CYS A 174 -5.14 -5.19 -12.56
C CYS A 174 -4.54 -4.83 -13.91
N GLU A 175 -3.33 -4.31 -13.89
CA GLU A 175 -2.50 -4.05 -15.07
C GLU A 175 -1.13 -4.71 -14.85
N ASP A 176 -0.52 -5.16 -15.95
CA ASP A 176 0.86 -5.67 -15.97
C ASP A 176 1.18 -6.79 -14.96
N LEU A 177 0.22 -7.68 -14.69
CA LEU A 177 0.46 -8.87 -13.88
C LEU A 177 1.52 -9.78 -14.51
N PRO A 178 2.37 -10.43 -13.70
CA PRO A 178 3.46 -11.26 -14.20
C PRO A 178 2.94 -12.53 -14.84
N ASN A 179 3.62 -12.97 -15.89
CA ASN A 179 3.42 -14.30 -16.47
C ASN A 179 3.79 -15.39 -15.46
N ASP A 180 3.22 -16.57 -15.65
CA ASP A 180 3.55 -17.77 -14.88
C ASP A 180 4.99 -18.25 -15.14
N SER A 181 5.40 -19.32 -14.46
CA SER A 181 6.74 -19.93 -14.63
C SER A 181 7.02 -20.43 -16.05
N SER A 182 6.00 -20.57 -16.89
CA SER A 182 6.05 -21.02 -18.28
C SER A 182 5.95 -19.86 -19.27
N ALA A 183 6.07 -18.61 -18.79
CA ALA A 183 5.94 -17.38 -19.56
C ALA A 183 4.54 -17.16 -20.19
N ASN A 184 3.51 -17.83 -19.70
CA ASN A 184 2.13 -17.59 -20.13
C ASN A 184 1.45 -16.54 -19.26
N PRO A 185 0.52 -15.74 -19.82
CA PRO A 185 -0.31 -14.83 -19.04
C PRO A 185 -1.04 -15.56 -17.90
N PRO A 186 -1.19 -14.93 -16.71
CA PRO A 186 -1.75 -15.59 -15.55
C PRO A 186 -3.27 -15.78 -15.65
N ASN A 187 -3.82 -16.60 -14.75
CA ASN A 187 -5.26 -16.70 -14.49
C ASN A 187 -5.62 -16.03 -13.15
N PRO A 188 -5.70 -14.69 -13.08
CA PRO A 188 -5.89 -13.98 -11.83
C PRO A 188 -7.31 -14.08 -11.26
N PHE A 189 -7.39 -14.14 -9.93
CA PHE A 189 -8.56 -13.73 -9.14
C PHE A 189 -8.09 -13.01 -7.87
N ILE A 190 -8.96 -12.20 -7.27
CA ILE A 190 -8.65 -11.42 -6.08
C ILE A 190 -9.50 -11.93 -4.92
N VAL A 191 -8.87 -12.18 -3.77
CA VAL A 191 -9.58 -12.39 -2.49
C VAL A 191 -9.47 -11.13 -1.66
N ILE A 192 -10.59 -10.73 -1.08
CA ILE A 192 -10.76 -9.53 -0.28
C ILE A 192 -10.96 -9.97 1.16
N TYR A 193 -10.05 -9.54 2.02
CA TYR A 193 -10.12 -9.76 3.45
C TYR A 193 -10.39 -8.46 4.18
N THR A 194 -11.11 -8.54 5.28
CA THR A 194 -11.40 -7.41 6.17
C THR A 194 -10.91 -7.72 7.58
N ILE A 195 -10.62 -6.67 8.34
CA ILE A 195 -10.35 -6.73 9.78
C ILE A 195 -10.81 -5.43 10.44
N ASN A 196 -11.39 -5.53 11.63
CA ASN A 196 -11.80 -4.38 12.45
C ASN A 196 -10.95 -4.26 13.72
N PRO A 197 -9.84 -3.50 13.71
CA PRO A 197 -9.07 -3.25 14.91
C PRO A 197 -9.84 -2.36 15.90
N PRO A 198 -9.69 -2.55 17.23
CA PRO A 198 -8.95 -3.61 17.91
C PRO A 198 -9.78 -4.88 18.16
N GLN A 199 -11.07 -4.89 17.75
CA GLN A 199 -12.06 -5.91 18.08
C GLN A 199 -11.72 -7.27 17.45
N GLN A 200 -11.09 -7.27 16.28
CA GLN A 200 -10.65 -8.45 15.55
C GLN A 200 -9.12 -8.54 15.52
N GLN A 201 -8.60 -9.72 15.80
CA GLN A 201 -7.16 -10.03 15.73
C GLN A 201 -6.78 -10.83 14.47
N THR A 202 -7.76 -11.24 13.67
CA THR A 202 -7.55 -12.09 12.49
C THR A 202 -8.29 -11.55 11.28
N TRP A 203 -7.64 -11.61 10.12
CA TRP A 203 -8.26 -11.28 8.83
C TRP A 203 -9.37 -12.27 8.51
N VAL A 204 -10.55 -11.77 8.15
CA VAL A 204 -11.71 -12.56 7.71
C VAL A 204 -11.88 -12.37 6.21
N GLN A 205 -12.14 -13.44 5.46
CA GLN A 205 -12.44 -13.32 4.03
C GLN A 205 -13.84 -12.72 3.86
N HIS A 206 -13.91 -11.55 3.23
CA HIS A 206 -15.16 -10.84 2.93
C HIS A 206 -15.75 -11.29 1.60
N SER A 207 -14.93 -11.31 0.54
CA SER A 207 -15.37 -11.66 -0.81
C SER A 207 -14.20 -12.11 -1.69
N HIS A 208 -14.49 -12.52 -2.91
CA HIS A 208 -13.50 -12.79 -3.95
C HIS A 208 -14.09 -12.47 -5.33
N THR A 209 -13.24 -12.14 -6.31
CA THR A 209 -13.64 -11.97 -7.73
C THR A 209 -13.72 -13.33 -8.44
N GLU A 210 -14.20 -13.32 -9.68
CA GLU A 210 -14.05 -14.42 -10.61
C GLU A 210 -12.60 -14.58 -11.10
N VAL A 211 -12.31 -15.76 -11.65
CA VAL A 211 -11.03 -16.03 -12.30
C VAL A 211 -11.09 -15.53 -13.75
N VAL A 212 -10.26 -14.56 -14.08
CA VAL A 212 -10.04 -14.13 -15.47
C VAL A 212 -8.88 -14.93 -16.03
N GLU A 213 -8.98 -15.45 -17.24
CA GLU A 213 -7.97 -16.35 -17.80
C GLU A 213 -6.99 -15.63 -18.72
N LYS A 214 -5.74 -16.08 -18.68
CA LYS A 214 -4.69 -15.76 -19.65
C LYS A 214 -4.56 -14.27 -19.96
N THR A 215 -4.52 -13.43 -18.93
CA THR A 215 -4.36 -11.99 -19.09
C THR A 215 -3.45 -11.40 -18.02
N THR A 216 -2.62 -10.46 -18.44
CA THR A 216 -1.81 -9.63 -17.54
C THR A 216 -2.60 -8.41 -17.04
N SER A 217 -3.72 -8.07 -17.69
CA SER A 217 -4.54 -6.91 -17.34
C SER A 217 -6.02 -7.29 -17.17
N PRO A 218 -6.37 -8.07 -16.13
CA PRO A 218 -7.74 -8.51 -15.90
C PRO A 218 -8.65 -7.34 -15.53
N GLN A 219 -9.87 -7.36 -16.09
CA GLN A 219 -10.99 -6.60 -15.57
C GLN A 219 -11.99 -7.56 -14.95
N PHE A 220 -12.32 -7.32 -13.68
CA PHE A 220 -13.27 -8.16 -12.95
C PHE A 220 -14.66 -7.53 -13.03
N LEU A 221 -15.64 -8.34 -13.40
CA LEU A 221 -17.05 -7.97 -13.54
C LEU A 221 -17.75 -7.92 -12.18
N LYS A 222 -17.21 -8.58 -11.16
CA LYS A 222 -17.82 -8.60 -9.83
C LYS A 222 -17.59 -7.28 -9.08
N THR A 223 -18.66 -6.55 -8.85
CA THR A 223 -18.71 -5.47 -7.86
C THR A 223 -18.76 -6.04 -6.45
N ILE A 224 -17.96 -5.48 -5.54
CA ILE A 224 -17.88 -5.91 -4.14
C ILE A 224 -18.45 -4.80 -3.26
N GLY A 225 -19.57 -5.11 -2.60
CA GLY A 225 -20.22 -4.21 -1.65
C GLY A 225 -19.69 -4.36 -0.23
N PHE A 226 -19.71 -3.25 0.49
CA PHE A 226 -19.43 -3.11 1.92
C PHE A 226 -20.65 -2.42 2.55
N GLY A 227 -21.33 -3.09 3.47
CA GLY A 227 -22.55 -2.57 4.08
C GLY A 227 -22.67 -2.92 5.57
N ASP A 228 -23.65 -2.34 6.24
CA ASP A 228 -23.83 -2.44 7.69
C ASP A 228 -23.98 -3.89 8.17
N SER A 229 -24.62 -4.76 7.39
CA SER A 229 -24.75 -6.20 7.67
C SER A 229 -23.43 -6.99 7.62
N SER A 230 -22.39 -6.45 6.99
CA SER A 230 -21.05 -7.05 6.98
C SER A 230 -20.20 -6.67 8.21
N GLY A 231 -20.74 -5.81 9.10
CA GLY A 231 -20.03 -5.34 10.30
C GLY A 231 -18.82 -4.46 9.94
N ILE A 232 -18.89 -3.76 8.81
CA ILE A 232 -17.80 -2.96 8.26
C ILE A 232 -18.08 -1.50 8.59
N ASP A 233 -17.07 -0.82 9.13
CA ASP A 233 -17.11 0.58 9.51
C ASP A 233 -15.90 1.35 8.96
N THR A 234 -15.78 2.63 9.31
CA THR A 234 -14.67 3.50 8.85
C THR A 234 -13.30 3.11 9.41
N ASN A 235 -13.24 2.21 10.40
CA ASN A 235 -12.01 1.64 10.93
C ASN A 235 -11.66 0.29 10.30
N THR A 236 -12.56 -0.31 9.50
CA THR A 236 -12.29 -1.55 8.79
C THR A 236 -11.09 -1.38 7.87
N ARG A 237 -10.12 -2.28 8.01
CA ARG A 237 -8.98 -2.38 7.10
C ARG A 237 -9.27 -3.48 6.08
N ILE A 238 -8.89 -3.22 4.83
CA ILE A 238 -9.08 -4.14 3.71
C ILE A 238 -7.71 -4.65 3.24
N LYS A 239 -7.61 -5.93 2.93
CA LYS A 239 -6.45 -6.54 2.29
C LYS A 239 -6.91 -7.27 1.04
N LEU A 240 -6.37 -6.85 -0.10
CA LEU A 240 -6.58 -7.51 -1.39
C LEU A 240 -5.41 -8.47 -1.63
N THR A 241 -5.70 -9.69 -2.06
CA THR A 241 -4.67 -10.66 -2.44
C THR A 241 -4.98 -11.22 -3.81
N VAL A 242 -4.09 -10.98 -4.77
CA VAL A 242 -4.20 -11.49 -6.14
C VAL A 242 -3.58 -12.89 -6.18
N TYR A 243 -4.32 -13.84 -6.71
CA TYR A 243 -3.90 -15.23 -6.85
C TYR A 243 -3.88 -15.61 -8.32
N HIS A 244 -2.86 -16.39 -8.69
CA HIS A 244 -2.79 -17.05 -9.99
C HIS A 244 -3.31 -18.50 -9.87
N VAL A 245 -4.38 -18.82 -10.60
CA VAL A 245 -4.95 -20.17 -10.62
C VAL A 245 -4.18 -21.07 -11.58
N LYS A 246 -3.43 -22.04 -11.02
CA LYS A 246 -2.69 -23.04 -11.80
C LYS A 246 -3.57 -24.19 -12.29
N GLU A 247 -4.47 -24.64 -11.44
CA GLU A 247 -5.34 -25.79 -11.70
C GLU A 247 -6.69 -25.53 -11.01
N ARG A 248 -7.78 -25.69 -11.75
CA ARG A 248 -9.11 -25.74 -11.15
C ARG A 248 -9.34 -27.20 -10.79
N MET A 249 -9.62 -27.50 -9.52
CA MET A 249 -10.11 -28.82 -9.15
C MET A 249 -11.44 -29.06 -9.87
N THR A 250 -11.40 -29.77 -11.00
CA THR A 250 -12.59 -30.34 -11.60
C THR A 250 -12.97 -31.50 -10.70
N GLY A 251 -14.08 -31.37 -9.96
CA GLY A 251 -14.63 -32.46 -9.18
C GLY A 251 -15.01 -33.61 -10.11
N THR A 252 -14.10 -34.55 -10.35
CA THR A 252 -14.41 -35.81 -11.01
C THR A 252 -15.22 -36.63 -10.02
N VAL A 253 -16.55 -36.59 -10.16
CA VAL A 253 -17.41 -37.59 -9.55
C VAL A 253 -17.07 -38.90 -10.25
N SER A 254 -16.36 -39.78 -9.55
CA SER A 254 -16.10 -41.13 -10.02
C SER A 254 -17.39 -41.92 -9.82
N THR A 255 -18.07 -42.26 -10.90
CA THR A 255 -19.24 -43.17 -10.89
C THR A 255 -18.81 -44.61 -10.73
#